data_AF-A0A838P069-F1
#
_entry.id   AF-A0A838P069-F1
#
_cell.length_a   1.000
_cell.length_b   1.000
_cell.length_c   1.000
_cell.angle_alpha   90.00
_cell.angle_beta   90.00
_cell.angle_gamma   90.00
#
_symmetry.space_group_name_H-M   'P 1'
#
loop_
_entity.id
_entity.type
_entity.pdbx_description
1 polymer ?
#
loop_
_entity_poly.entity_id
_entity_poly.type
_entity_poly.pdbx_seq_one_letter_code
_entity_poly.pdbx_strand_id
1 'polypeptide(L)'
;MTLPDPTVEIRMTTLHATRGANFWSRRPVMRMDLTVGAYEDISSADIPGFSEAVIGAMPGLEEHRCSIGERGGFITRLHRGTYAPHIIEHVALELQTMIGHDVGFGRTRGGDNDDEYTLVFEHFHEGVGLRSAALALEIVQQAFAGTLHGVDHAVAELAAIALTPDVPPIQQHVLCGITGGSDRAATRDEIVRHGFGSRELIVDVSPSYLLQAGLPYSRSDIAIVLDTSLADVPERYQEAERAQKLVATVADAVSRGGIVIVPAKEWEIQDRVREVGCRVAIFAVDSDVTRRDKRVARSVALVEGDRIIIEKRGRATEVGVVKDEAPVVAQVVGALAAFTLNELQQPAAAGRNIEQAL
;
A
#
# COMPACT_ATOMS: atom_id res chain seq x y z
N MET A 1 -27.71 24.97 22.02
CA MET A 1 -26.39 25.29 21.45
C MET A 1 -26.55 25.13 19.96
N THR A 2 -26.20 26.14 19.15
CA THR A 2 -26.27 26.00 17.69
C THR A 2 -25.13 25.08 17.28
N LEU A 3 -25.43 24.01 16.55
CA LEU A 3 -24.40 23.13 16.01
C LEU A 3 -23.53 23.91 15.00
N PRO A 4 -22.21 23.66 14.95
CA PRO A 4 -21.34 24.14 13.88
C PRO A 4 -21.87 23.72 12.51
N ASP A 5 -21.53 24.47 11.45
CA ASP A 5 -21.93 24.11 10.08
C ASP A 5 -21.09 22.90 9.59
N PRO A 6 -21.70 21.72 9.34
CA PRO A 6 -20.96 20.54 8.93
C PRO A 6 -20.23 20.72 7.60
N THR A 7 -20.69 21.60 6.71
CA THR A 7 -20.05 21.86 5.42
C THR A 7 -18.75 22.65 5.55
N VAL A 8 -18.60 23.39 6.65
CA VAL A 8 -17.40 24.18 6.96
C VAL A 8 -16.41 23.34 7.78
N GLU A 9 -16.91 22.53 8.70
CA GLU A 9 -16.08 21.73 9.63
C GLU A 9 -15.56 20.44 8.97
N ILE A 10 -16.45 19.65 8.36
CA ILE A 10 -16.12 18.34 7.78
C ILE A 10 -15.70 18.55 6.33
N ARG A 11 -14.39 18.54 6.07
CA ARG A 11 -13.85 18.87 4.74
C ARG A 11 -12.91 17.79 4.24
N MET A 12 -13.07 17.46 2.97
CA MET A 12 -12.11 16.64 2.25
C MET A 12 -10.89 17.47 1.86
N THR A 13 -9.71 17.04 2.29
CA THR A 13 -8.44 17.69 1.95
C THR A 13 -7.78 17.06 0.75
N THR A 14 -7.91 15.73 0.60
CA THR A 14 -7.33 14.97 -0.51
C THR A 14 -8.25 13.82 -0.89
N LEU A 15 -8.35 13.52 -2.18
CA LEU A 15 -9.02 12.34 -2.72
C LEU A 15 -8.25 11.78 -3.91
N HIS A 16 -7.95 10.50 -3.89
CA HIS A 16 -7.33 9.80 -5.01
C HIS A 16 -7.61 8.30 -4.97
N ALA A 17 -7.54 7.67 -6.14
CA ALA A 17 -7.49 6.23 -6.28
C ALA A 17 -6.03 5.75 -6.26
N THR A 18 -5.76 4.69 -5.51
CA THR A 18 -4.52 3.92 -5.67
C THR A 18 -4.61 3.03 -6.92
N ARG A 19 -3.49 2.70 -7.56
CA ARG A 19 -3.53 1.97 -8.86
C ARG A 19 -3.00 0.54 -8.82
N GLY A 20 -2.19 0.21 -7.81
CA GLY A 20 -1.59 -1.11 -7.62
C GLY A 20 -1.67 -1.55 -6.16
N ALA A 21 -0.86 -2.55 -5.79
CA ALA A 21 -0.68 -2.89 -4.38
C ALA A 21 -0.19 -1.65 -3.62
N ASN A 22 -0.75 -1.44 -2.44
CA ASN A 22 -0.57 -0.23 -1.64
C ASN A 22 -0.50 -0.60 -0.16
N PHE A 23 -0.23 0.40 0.69
CA PHE A 23 -0.11 0.21 2.14
C PHE A 23 -1.34 -0.44 2.80
N TRP A 24 -2.52 -0.23 2.23
CA TRP A 24 -3.80 -0.65 2.81
C TRP A 24 -4.26 -2.00 2.29
N SER A 25 -4.04 -2.27 1.00
CA SER A 25 -4.55 -3.44 0.29
C SER A 25 -3.63 -3.84 -0.87
N ARG A 26 -3.71 -5.11 -1.28
CA ARG A 26 -3.10 -5.57 -2.54
C ARG A 26 -3.87 -5.13 -3.79
N ARG A 27 -5.10 -4.67 -3.61
CA ARG A 27 -5.96 -4.15 -4.68
C ARG A 27 -6.05 -2.62 -4.60
N PRO A 28 -6.32 -1.96 -5.73
CA PRO A 28 -6.76 -0.58 -5.76
C PRO A 28 -7.87 -0.30 -4.73
N VAL A 29 -7.76 0.87 -4.10
CA VAL A 29 -8.68 1.43 -3.12
C VAL A 29 -8.74 2.93 -3.31
N MET A 30 -9.87 3.53 -2.95
CA MET A 30 -10.03 4.96 -2.78
C MET A 30 -9.40 5.37 -1.46
N ARG A 31 -8.63 6.46 -1.48
CA ARG A 31 -8.13 7.12 -0.28
C ARG A 31 -8.67 8.54 -0.23
N MET A 32 -9.28 8.88 0.90
CA MET A 32 -9.86 10.17 1.19
C MET A 32 -9.33 10.67 2.52
N ASP A 33 -8.64 11.81 2.51
CA ASP A 33 -8.19 12.48 3.73
C ASP A 33 -9.16 13.61 4.10
N LEU A 34 -9.49 13.72 5.39
CA LEU A 34 -10.52 14.62 5.93
C LEU A 34 -9.96 15.46 7.09
N THR A 35 -10.53 16.66 7.29
CA THR A 35 -10.59 17.34 8.59
C THR A 35 -12.03 17.31 9.09
N VAL A 36 -12.28 17.16 10.38
CA VAL A 36 -13.64 17.16 10.95
C VAL A 36 -13.94 18.30 11.91
N GLY A 37 -12.93 19.07 12.32
CA GLY A 37 -13.10 20.21 13.21
C GLY A 37 -13.90 19.86 14.46
N ALA A 38 -14.94 20.65 14.77
CA ALA A 38 -15.80 20.42 15.93
C ALA A 38 -16.55 19.07 15.92
N TYR A 39 -16.65 18.40 14.76
CA TYR A 39 -17.26 17.07 14.64
C TYR A 39 -16.34 15.93 15.09
N GLU A 40 -15.15 16.24 15.60
CA GLU A 40 -14.35 15.29 16.38
C GLU A 40 -15.06 14.89 17.67
N ASP A 41 -15.78 15.82 18.30
CA ASP A 41 -16.49 15.62 19.56
C ASP A 41 -18.01 15.44 19.39
N ILE A 42 -18.52 15.46 18.15
CA ILE A 42 -19.96 15.34 17.85
C ILE A 42 -20.20 14.03 17.09
N SER A 43 -20.92 13.12 17.74
CA SER A 43 -21.27 11.81 17.18
C SER A 43 -22.68 11.79 16.59
N SER A 44 -23.00 10.72 15.87
CA SER A 44 -24.35 10.42 15.38
C SER A 44 -25.42 10.33 16.49
N ALA A 45 -25.04 10.03 17.73
CA ALA A 45 -25.98 9.94 18.85
C ALA A 45 -26.32 11.30 19.46
N ASP A 46 -25.49 12.33 19.23
CA ASP A 46 -25.71 13.69 19.72
C ASP A 46 -26.74 14.46 18.87
N ILE A 47 -27.12 13.90 17.72
CA ILE A 47 -27.93 14.55 16.69
C ILE A 47 -29.28 13.81 16.57
N PRO A 48 -30.38 14.38 17.09
CA PRO A 48 -31.69 13.75 17.03
C PRO A 48 -32.13 13.44 15.59
N GLY A 49 -32.52 12.18 15.34
CA GLY A 49 -33.02 11.73 14.03
C GLY A 49 -31.94 11.46 12.98
N PHE A 50 -30.65 11.64 13.30
CA PHE A 50 -29.55 11.39 12.36
C PHE A 50 -29.54 9.94 11.87
N SER A 51 -29.58 8.99 12.81
CA SER A 51 -29.47 7.56 12.49
C SER A 51 -30.64 7.11 11.62
N GLU A 52 -31.84 7.55 11.96
CA GLU A 52 -33.08 7.23 11.26
C GLU A 52 -33.09 7.82 9.84
N ALA A 53 -32.58 9.04 9.67
CA ALA A 53 -32.45 9.66 8.35
C ALA A 53 -31.49 8.89 7.45
N VAL A 54 -30.31 8.52 7.96
CA VAL A 54 -29.29 7.77 7.19
C VAL A 54 -29.78 6.36 6.86
N ILE A 55 -30.32 5.63 7.84
CA ILE A 55 -30.84 4.26 7.65
C ILE A 55 -32.04 4.26 6.72
N GLY A 56 -32.94 5.24 6.85
CA GLY A 56 -34.11 5.37 5.98
C GLY A 56 -33.74 5.67 4.53
N ALA A 57 -32.69 6.48 4.31
CA ALA A 57 -32.19 6.77 2.97
C ALA A 57 -31.41 5.59 2.36
N MET A 58 -30.76 4.76 3.18
CA MET A 58 -29.88 3.68 2.73
C MET A 58 -30.12 2.36 3.50
N PRO A 59 -31.22 1.63 3.19
CA PRO A 59 -31.60 0.44 3.96
C PRO A 59 -30.58 -0.71 3.92
N GLY A 60 -29.75 -0.80 2.88
CA GLY A 60 -28.72 -1.85 2.74
C GLY A 60 -27.58 -1.76 3.76
N LEU A 61 -27.47 -0.64 4.49
CA LEU A 61 -26.57 -0.51 5.65
C LEU A 61 -26.81 -1.57 6.73
N GLU A 62 -27.96 -2.27 6.72
CA GLU A 62 -28.19 -3.44 7.57
C GLU A 62 -27.17 -4.56 7.33
N GLU A 63 -26.61 -4.68 6.12
CA GLU A 63 -25.59 -5.70 5.82
C GLU A 63 -24.18 -5.31 6.32
N HIS A 64 -23.99 -4.04 6.72
CA HIS A 64 -22.69 -3.53 7.14
C HIS A 64 -22.35 -3.97 8.56
N ARG A 65 -21.22 -4.70 8.70
CA ARG A 65 -20.83 -5.34 9.96
C ARG A 65 -19.92 -4.50 10.87
N CYS A 66 -19.21 -3.54 10.29
CA CYS A 66 -18.14 -2.75 10.93
C CYS A 66 -17.19 -3.62 11.80
N SER A 67 -16.60 -3.04 12.84
CA SER A 67 -15.81 -3.75 13.87
C SER A 67 -16.58 -4.76 14.73
N ILE A 68 -17.93 -4.71 14.76
CA ILE A 68 -18.74 -5.64 15.55
C ILE A 68 -18.75 -7.04 14.89
N GLY A 69 -18.65 -7.10 13.56
CA GLY A 69 -18.44 -8.36 12.82
C GLY A 69 -19.71 -9.15 12.52
N GLU A 70 -20.89 -8.63 12.86
CA GLU A 70 -22.20 -9.23 12.59
C GLU A 70 -23.10 -8.30 11.76
N ARG A 71 -24.10 -8.86 11.07
CA ARG A 71 -25.11 -8.10 10.31
C ARG A 71 -25.77 -7.06 11.22
N GLY A 72 -25.92 -5.83 10.75
CA GLY A 72 -26.46 -4.70 11.52
C GLY A 72 -25.46 -4.08 12.51
N GLY A 73 -24.19 -4.52 12.48
CA GLY A 73 -23.15 -3.98 13.35
C GLY A 73 -22.95 -2.46 13.17
N PHE A 74 -23.00 -1.96 11.93
CA PHE A 74 -22.90 -0.54 11.66
C PHE A 74 -24.12 0.25 12.16
N ILE A 75 -25.34 -0.26 11.94
CA ILE A 75 -26.58 0.34 12.49
C ILE A 75 -26.48 0.46 14.02
N THR A 76 -26.01 -0.59 14.68
CA THR A 76 -25.79 -0.58 16.14
C THR A 76 -24.80 0.52 16.55
N ARG A 77 -23.73 0.75 15.77
CA ARG A 77 -22.77 1.85 16.02
C ARG A 77 -23.37 3.23 15.77
N LEU A 78 -24.19 3.41 14.73
CA LEU A 78 -24.90 4.66 14.47
C LEU A 78 -25.75 5.07 15.67
N HIS A 79 -26.58 4.15 16.20
CA HIS A 79 -27.43 4.44 17.35
C HIS A 79 -26.64 4.67 18.65
N ARG A 80 -25.52 3.97 18.85
CA ARG A 80 -24.66 4.16 20.04
C ARG A 80 -23.82 5.44 19.98
N GLY A 81 -23.62 6.00 18.80
CA GLY A 81 -22.70 7.10 18.56
C GLY A 81 -21.45 6.63 17.82
N THR A 82 -21.25 7.18 16.64
CA THR A 82 -20.02 7.10 15.86
C THR A 82 -19.81 8.41 15.08
N TYR A 83 -18.62 8.62 14.52
CA TYR A 83 -18.16 9.92 14.05
C TYR A 83 -18.16 10.03 12.53
N ALA A 84 -18.19 11.26 12.02
CA ALA A 84 -18.31 11.57 10.60
C ALA A 84 -17.38 10.74 9.69
N PRO A 85 -16.07 10.55 9.99
CA PRO A 85 -15.16 9.76 9.15
C PRO A 85 -15.65 8.32 8.93
N HIS A 86 -16.05 7.65 10.01
CA HIS A 86 -16.53 6.27 9.95
C HIS A 86 -17.88 6.15 9.23
N ILE A 87 -18.73 7.17 9.34
CA ILE A 87 -20.03 7.20 8.65
C ILE A 87 -19.81 7.41 7.15
N ILE A 88 -18.93 8.34 6.76
CA ILE A 88 -18.60 8.61 5.35
C ILE A 88 -18.05 7.34 4.67
N GLU A 89 -17.19 6.57 5.34
CA GLU A 89 -16.68 5.30 4.82
C GLU A 89 -17.82 4.33 4.46
N HIS A 90 -18.75 4.11 5.39
CA HIS A 90 -19.86 3.18 5.18
C HIS A 90 -20.88 3.70 4.16
N VAL A 91 -21.16 5.00 4.13
CA VAL A 91 -22.02 5.62 3.11
C VAL A 91 -21.40 5.49 1.72
N ALA A 92 -20.08 5.70 1.58
CA ALA A 92 -19.38 5.55 0.30
C ALA A 92 -19.39 4.12 -0.23
N LEU A 93 -19.32 3.11 0.66
CA LEU A 93 -19.47 1.70 0.30
C LEU A 93 -20.92 1.37 -0.10
N GLU A 94 -21.90 1.79 0.69
CA GLU A 94 -23.31 1.49 0.42
C GLU A 94 -23.81 2.14 -0.87
N LEU A 95 -23.39 3.38 -1.18
CA LEU A 95 -23.70 4.02 -2.45
C LEU A 95 -23.29 3.17 -3.67
N GLN A 96 -22.17 2.46 -3.56
CA GLN A 96 -21.70 1.55 -4.61
C GLN A 96 -22.52 0.25 -4.62
N THR A 97 -22.82 -0.31 -3.44
CA THR A 97 -23.67 -1.49 -3.30
C THR A 97 -25.07 -1.28 -3.89
N MET A 98 -25.65 -0.09 -3.71
CA MET A 98 -26.97 0.28 -4.24
C MET A 98 -27.04 0.26 -5.78
N ILE A 99 -25.91 0.44 -6.48
CA ILE A 99 -25.83 0.27 -7.94
C ILE A 99 -25.36 -1.13 -8.37
N GLY A 100 -25.22 -2.06 -7.41
CA GLY A 100 -24.88 -3.46 -7.64
C GLY A 100 -23.38 -3.78 -7.64
N HIS A 101 -22.51 -2.87 -7.20
CA HIS A 101 -21.09 -3.16 -7.04
C HIS A 101 -20.83 -4.00 -5.77
N ASP A 102 -20.06 -5.08 -5.90
CA ASP A 102 -19.63 -5.90 -4.78
C ASP A 102 -18.38 -5.30 -4.13
N VAL A 103 -18.59 -4.42 -3.14
CA VAL A 103 -17.53 -3.78 -2.35
C VAL A 103 -17.83 -3.90 -0.86
N GLY A 104 -16.78 -4.07 -0.05
CA GLY A 104 -16.98 -4.19 1.40
C GLY A 104 -15.75 -3.94 2.25
N PHE A 105 -14.57 -3.78 1.65
CA PHE A 105 -13.38 -3.41 2.40
C PHE A 105 -13.34 -1.90 2.68
N GLY A 106 -13.21 -1.56 3.95
CA GLY A 106 -13.11 -0.18 4.44
C GLY A 106 -12.23 -0.08 5.70
N ARG A 107 -11.53 1.07 5.84
CA ARG A 107 -10.69 1.43 6.98
C ARG A 107 -10.66 2.95 7.19
N THR A 108 -11.04 3.38 8.39
CA THR A 108 -10.83 4.74 8.89
C THR A 108 -9.66 4.75 9.88
N ARG A 109 -8.75 5.71 9.77
CA ARG A 109 -7.63 5.94 10.69
C ARG A 109 -7.49 7.43 11.02
N GLY A 110 -7.17 7.74 12.27
CA GLY A 110 -6.79 9.10 12.66
C GLY A 110 -5.49 9.54 11.99
N GLY A 111 -5.35 10.84 11.82
CA GLY A 111 -4.21 11.55 11.28
C GLY A 111 -3.14 11.81 12.32
N ASP A 112 -2.32 12.83 12.08
CA ASP A 112 -1.32 13.28 13.06
C ASP A 112 -1.92 14.27 14.05
N ASN A 113 -2.98 14.98 13.64
CA ASN A 113 -3.81 15.83 14.50
C ASN A 113 -5.14 15.13 14.83
N ASP A 114 -5.75 15.49 15.98
CA ASP A 114 -6.97 14.85 16.49
C ASP A 114 -8.17 14.96 15.53
N ASP A 115 -8.26 16.04 14.74
CA ASP A 115 -9.36 16.28 13.81
C ASP A 115 -9.08 15.78 12.38
N GLU A 116 -7.93 15.16 12.14
CA GLU A 116 -7.52 14.65 10.83
C GLU A 116 -7.81 13.16 10.70
N TYR A 117 -8.26 12.74 9.52
CA TYR A 117 -8.57 11.35 9.24
C TYR A 117 -8.16 10.92 7.84
N THR A 118 -7.75 9.66 7.71
CA THR A 118 -7.60 8.96 6.43
C THR A 118 -8.62 7.83 6.36
N LEU A 119 -9.50 7.91 5.37
CA LEU A 119 -10.45 6.87 4.98
C LEU A 119 -9.90 6.12 3.78
N VAL A 120 -10.10 4.82 3.79
CA VAL A 120 -9.71 3.95 2.69
C VAL A 120 -10.83 2.97 2.44
N PHE A 121 -11.33 2.89 1.21
CA PHE A 121 -12.43 1.98 0.89
C PHE A 121 -12.28 1.41 -0.52
N GLU A 122 -12.82 0.21 -0.70
CA GLU A 122 -12.81 -0.50 -1.97
C GLU A 122 -13.73 0.18 -2.99
N HIS A 123 -13.34 0.08 -4.26
CA HIS A 123 -14.16 0.47 -5.38
C HIS A 123 -14.11 -0.61 -6.45
N PHE A 124 -15.23 -0.80 -7.14
CA PHE A 124 -15.29 -1.68 -8.31
C PHE A 124 -14.92 -0.95 -9.60
N HIS A 125 -15.32 0.33 -9.70
CA HIS A 125 -15.02 1.22 -10.84
C HIS A 125 -14.42 2.51 -10.28
N GLU A 126 -13.30 2.98 -10.84
CA GLU A 126 -12.54 4.12 -10.29
C GLU A 126 -13.37 5.41 -10.25
N GLY A 127 -13.99 5.77 -11.39
CA GLY A 127 -14.90 6.92 -11.46
C GLY A 127 -16.06 6.87 -10.45
N VAL A 128 -16.66 5.69 -10.25
CA VAL A 128 -17.72 5.51 -9.26
C VAL A 128 -17.19 5.71 -7.85
N GLY A 129 -16.04 5.13 -7.50
CA GLY A 129 -15.46 5.28 -6.17
C GLY A 129 -15.04 6.71 -5.84
N LEU A 130 -14.50 7.45 -6.81
CA LEU A 130 -14.20 8.88 -6.64
C LEU A 130 -15.46 9.69 -6.36
N ARG A 131 -16.52 9.44 -7.14
CA ARG A 131 -17.77 10.19 -6.98
C ARG A 131 -18.55 9.76 -5.73
N SER A 132 -18.51 8.49 -5.35
CA SER A 132 -19.14 8.01 -4.11
C SER A 132 -18.48 8.61 -2.87
N ALA A 133 -17.16 8.87 -2.89
CA ALA A 133 -16.47 9.60 -1.83
C ALA A 133 -17.07 10.99 -1.60
N ALA A 134 -17.21 11.76 -2.69
CA ALA A 134 -17.72 13.13 -2.64
C ALA A 134 -19.19 13.16 -2.22
N LEU A 135 -20.02 12.30 -2.81
CA LEU A 135 -21.44 12.18 -2.46
C LEU A 135 -21.63 11.72 -1.01
N ALA A 136 -20.80 10.80 -0.51
CA ALA A 136 -20.87 10.36 0.87
C ALA A 136 -20.58 11.50 1.86
N LEU A 137 -19.59 12.36 1.56
CA LEU A 137 -19.33 13.55 2.35
C LEU A 137 -20.56 14.47 2.37
N GLU A 138 -21.12 14.79 1.21
CA GLU A 138 -22.30 15.66 1.08
C GLU A 138 -23.51 15.10 1.84
N ILE A 139 -23.78 13.79 1.71
CA ILE A 139 -24.88 13.10 2.40
C ILE A 139 -24.70 13.14 3.91
N VAL A 140 -23.49 12.89 4.40
CA VAL A 140 -23.21 12.92 5.85
C VAL A 140 -23.30 14.34 6.40
N GLN A 141 -22.82 15.35 5.67
CA GLN A 141 -23.02 16.76 6.04
C GLN A 141 -24.50 17.13 6.11
N GLN A 142 -25.30 16.72 5.11
CA GLN A 142 -26.75 16.93 5.11
C GLN A 142 -27.45 16.22 6.27
N ALA A 143 -27.02 15.00 6.60
CA ALA A 143 -27.54 14.26 7.75
C ALA A 143 -27.25 15.00 9.07
N PHE A 144 -26.03 15.51 9.25
CA PHE A 144 -25.66 16.33 10.41
C PHE A 144 -26.41 17.66 10.47
N ALA A 145 -26.73 18.26 9.32
CA ALA A 145 -27.53 19.47 9.22
C ALA A 145 -29.05 19.24 9.37
N GLY A 146 -29.51 17.97 9.40
CA GLY A 146 -30.94 17.64 9.43
C GLY A 146 -31.67 17.91 8.12
N THR A 147 -30.95 17.96 6.99
CA THR A 147 -31.48 18.28 5.66
C THR A 147 -31.38 17.12 4.66
N LEU A 148 -30.99 15.92 5.11
CA LEU A 148 -30.98 14.73 4.27
C LEU A 148 -32.42 14.28 3.96
N HIS A 149 -32.76 14.26 2.67
CA HIS A 149 -34.10 13.87 2.19
C HIS A 149 -34.13 12.52 1.43
N GLY A 150 -32.97 12.00 1.03
CA GLY A 150 -32.83 10.76 0.27
C GLY A 150 -31.56 10.75 -0.59
N VAL A 151 -31.25 9.62 -1.21
CA VAL A 151 -30.01 9.42 -2.00
C VAL A 151 -30.27 9.01 -3.45
N ASP A 152 -31.53 8.99 -3.91
CA ASP A 152 -31.89 8.52 -5.26
C ASP A 152 -31.11 9.25 -6.37
N HIS A 153 -30.88 10.56 -6.23
CA HIS A 153 -30.07 11.32 -7.17
C HIS A 153 -28.61 10.85 -7.21
N ALA A 154 -28.02 10.60 -6.05
CA ALA A 154 -26.66 10.08 -5.93
C ALA A 154 -26.53 8.70 -6.59
N VAL A 155 -27.49 7.80 -6.33
CA VAL A 155 -27.53 6.46 -6.94
C VAL A 155 -27.67 6.55 -8.46
N ALA A 156 -28.56 7.41 -8.97
CA ALA A 156 -28.74 7.62 -10.40
C ALA A 156 -27.47 8.17 -11.07
N GLU A 157 -26.78 9.11 -10.42
CA GLU A 157 -25.51 9.65 -10.90
C GLU A 157 -24.43 8.57 -10.97
N LEU A 158 -24.25 7.78 -9.90
CA LEU A 158 -23.26 6.70 -9.87
C LEU A 158 -23.57 5.61 -10.89
N ALA A 159 -24.84 5.27 -11.09
CA ALA A 159 -25.26 4.33 -12.13
C ALA A 159 -24.90 4.82 -13.53
N ALA A 160 -25.02 6.13 -13.80
CA ALA A 160 -24.60 6.71 -15.07
C ALA A 160 -23.07 6.65 -15.28
N ILE A 161 -22.29 6.92 -14.23
CA ILE A 161 -20.81 6.81 -14.27
C ILE A 161 -20.39 5.36 -14.52
N ALA A 162 -21.05 4.39 -13.90
CA ALA A 162 -20.75 2.97 -14.06
C ALA A 162 -20.92 2.45 -15.51
N LEU A 163 -21.65 3.17 -16.37
CA LEU A 163 -21.79 2.84 -17.79
C LEU A 163 -20.62 3.37 -18.65
N THR A 164 -19.73 4.19 -18.07
CA THR A 164 -18.55 4.71 -18.77
C THR A 164 -17.40 3.69 -18.72
N PRO A 165 -16.41 3.78 -19.63
CA PRO A 165 -15.22 2.94 -19.54
C PRO A 165 -14.44 3.21 -18.24
N ASP A 166 -14.10 2.16 -17.51
CA ASP A 166 -13.26 2.27 -16.33
C ASP A 166 -11.78 2.48 -16.68
N VAL A 167 -11.00 2.88 -15.68
CA VAL A 167 -9.55 3.00 -15.79
C VAL A 167 -8.94 1.60 -15.94
N PRO A 168 -8.15 1.34 -17.01
CA PRO A 168 -7.56 0.04 -17.21
C PRO A 168 -6.55 -0.26 -16.09
N PRO A 169 -6.47 -1.53 -15.63
CA PRO A 169 -5.51 -1.92 -14.61
C PRO A 169 -4.08 -1.69 -15.11
N ILE A 170 -3.16 -1.42 -14.19
CA ILE A 170 -1.74 -1.36 -14.51
C ILE A 170 -1.30 -2.73 -15.02
N GLN A 171 -0.65 -2.76 -16.18
CA GLN A 171 -0.08 -3.97 -16.79
C GLN A 171 1.45 -3.92 -16.88
N GLN A 172 2.07 -2.84 -16.42
CA GLN A 172 3.51 -2.62 -16.56
C GLN A 172 4.30 -3.68 -15.77
N HIS A 173 5.19 -4.38 -16.47
CA HIS A 173 6.23 -5.23 -15.89
C HIS A 173 7.55 -4.46 -15.88
N VAL A 174 8.25 -4.54 -14.75
CA VAL A 174 9.56 -3.89 -14.54
C VAL A 174 10.59 -4.93 -14.10
N LEU A 175 11.86 -4.68 -14.35
CA LEU A 175 12.94 -5.54 -13.86
C LEU A 175 13.02 -5.48 -12.33
N CYS A 176 13.03 -4.25 -11.80
CA CYS A 176 13.28 -3.98 -10.40
C CYS A 176 12.51 -2.76 -9.93
N GLY A 177 11.85 -2.89 -8.78
CA GLY A 177 11.34 -1.76 -8.01
C GLY A 177 12.22 -1.50 -6.79
N ILE A 178 12.62 -0.25 -6.57
CA ILE A 178 13.50 0.16 -5.47
C ILE A 178 12.75 1.12 -4.55
N THR A 179 12.71 0.84 -3.25
CA THR A 179 12.14 1.71 -2.22
C THR A 179 13.08 1.84 -1.01
N GLY A 180 12.82 2.81 -0.13
CA GLY A 180 13.65 3.17 1.03
C GLY A 180 13.76 4.68 1.18
N GLY A 181 14.30 5.16 2.30
CA GLY A 181 14.46 6.57 2.63
C GLY A 181 15.57 7.27 1.84
N SER A 182 16.68 6.58 1.57
CA SER A 182 17.83 7.15 0.85
C SER A 182 18.31 6.29 -0.33
N ASP A 183 19.30 6.80 -1.07
CA ASP A 183 20.15 6.06 -2.02
C ASP A 183 19.48 5.28 -3.17
N ARG A 184 18.16 5.45 -3.40
CA ARG A 184 17.42 4.77 -4.49
C ARG A 184 18.04 5.00 -5.86
N ALA A 185 18.27 6.27 -6.22
CA ALA A 185 18.84 6.63 -7.51
C ALA A 185 20.28 6.12 -7.68
N ALA A 186 21.10 6.21 -6.62
CA ALA A 186 22.46 5.68 -6.64
C ALA A 186 22.48 4.15 -6.80
N THR A 187 21.56 3.45 -6.13
CA THR A 187 21.39 2.00 -6.26
C THR A 187 20.96 1.61 -7.67
N ARG A 188 20.02 2.34 -8.27
CA ARG A 188 19.62 2.16 -9.67
C ARG A 188 20.81 2.33 -10.61
N ASP A 189 21.63 3.36 -10.40
CA ASP A 189 22.82 3.61 -11.23
C ASP A 189 23.85 2.47 -11.11
N GLU A 190 24.04 1.88 -9.92
CA GLU A 190 24.88 0.71 -9.72
C GLU A 190 24.36 -0.53 -10.47
N ILE A 191 23.06 -0.79 -10.42
CA ILE A 191 22.44 -1.88 -11.20
C ILE A 191 22.70 -1.67 -12.70
N VAL A 192 22.62 -0.43 -13.19
CA VAL A 192 22.93 -0.08 -14.58
C VAL A 192 24.41 -0.28 -14.90
N ARG A 193 25.32 0.09 -14.00
CA ARG A 193 26.77 -0.16 -14.16
C ARG A 193 27.09 -1.65 -14.28
N HIS A 194 26.31 -2.51 -13.62
CA HIS A 194 26.41 -3.97 -13.75
C HIS A 194 25.77 -4.55 -15.03
N GLY A 195 25.25 -3.70 -15.92
CA GLY A 195 24.76 -4.10 -17.25
C GLY A 195 23.25 -4.38 -17.34
N PHE A 196 22.47 -4.06 -16.30
CA PHE A 196 21.02 -4.25 -16.28
C PHE A 196 20.27 -2.94 -16.54
N GLY A 197 19.03 -2.99 -17.05
CA GLY A 197 18.21 -1.79 -17.24
C GLY A 197 18.46 -1.01 -18.53
N SER A 198 19.20 -1.59 -19.48
CA SER A 198 19.38 -1.01 -20.83
C SER A 198 18.16 -1.23 -21.73
N ARG A 199 17.37 -2.28 -21.47
CA ARG A 199 16.14 -2.63 -22.19
C ARG A 199 14.95 -2.85 -21.26
N GLU A 200 15.21 -3.08 -19.98
CA GLU A 200 14.21 -3.30 -18.95
C GLU A 200 14.06 -2.07 -18.05
N LEU A 201 12.90 -1.91 -17.43
CA LEU A 201 12.63 -0.76 -16.57
C LEU A 201 13.08 -1.02 -15.12
N ILE A 202 13.84 -0.10 -14.54
CA ILE A 202 14.12 -0.05 -13.09
C ILE A 202 13.42 1.19 -12.55
N VAL A 203 12.55 1.01 -11.56
CA VAL A 203 11.68 2.07 -11.03
C VAL A 203 12.04 2.38 -9.59
N ASP A 204 12.39 3.64 -9.34
CA ASP A 204 12.53 4.19 -8.01
C ASP A 204 11.15 4.61 -7.51
N VAL A 205 10.71 4.04 -6.39
CA VAL A 205 9.42 4.33 -5.76
C VAL A 205 9.71 4.98 -4.41
N SER A 206 9.39 6.26 -4.26
CA SER A 206 9.53 6.94 -2.97
C SER A 206 8.48 6.42 -1.97
N PRO A 207 8.77 6.39 -0.66
CA PRO A 207 7.79 6.01 0.35
C PRO A 207 6.54 6.91 0.33
N SER A 208 6.70 8.22 0.10
CA SER A 208 5.59 9.16 -0.14
C SER A 208 4.67 8.73 -1.29
N TYR A 209 5.25 8.40 -2.45
CA TYR A 209 4.49 7.96 -3.62
C TYR A 209 3.80 6.64 -3.34
N LEU A 210 4.50 5.69 -2.72
CA LEU A 210 3.96 4.38 -2.36
C LEU A 210 2.76 4.49 -1.41
N LEU A 211 2.81 5.43 -0.46
CA LEU A 211 1.74 5.69 0.50
C LEU A 211 0.52 6.37 -0.16
N GLN A 212 0.76 7.26 -1.13
CA GLN A 212 -0.31 7.97 -1.83
C GLN A 212 -0.92 7.11 -2.95
N ALA A 213 -0.12 6.69 -3.93
CA ALA A 213 -0.63 6.06 -5.15
C ALA A 213 -0.58 4.52 -5.16
N GLY A 214 0.19 3.91 -4.23
CA GLY A 214 0.58 2.51 -4.33
C GLY A 214 1.67 2.29 -5.39
N LEU A 215 1.86 1.04 -5.81
CA LEU A 215 2.86 0.69 -6.81
C LEU A 215 2.47 1.17 -8.22
N PRO A 216 3.41 1.78 -8.98
CA PRO A 216 3.16 2.23 -10.35
C PRO A 216 3.32 1.12 -11.41
N TYR A 217 3.55 -0.12 -10.98
CA TYR A 217 3.68 -1.31 -11.81
C TYR A 217 2.94 -2.47 -11.16
N SER A 218 2.53 -3.45 -11.97
CA SER A 218 1.79 -4.62 -11.50
C SER A 218 2.68 -5.84 -11.30
N ARG A 219 3.87 -5.85 -11.89
CA ARG A 219 4.79 -6.98 -11.84
C ARG A 219 6.24 -6.52 -11.80
N SER A 220 7.06 -7.21 -11.01
CA SER A 220 8.52 -7.14 -11.09
C SER A 220 9.20 -8.50 -10.98
N ASP A 221 10.43 -8.59 -11.48
CA ASP A 221 11.29 -9.78 -11.34
C ASP A 221 11.97 -9.81 -9.96
N ILE A 222 12.45 -8.64 -9.53
CA ILE A 222 12.96 -8.40 -8.18
C ILE A 222 12.37 -7.11 -7.59
N ALA A 223 12.51 -6.95 -6.28
CA ALA A 223 12.31 -5.68 -5.60
C ALA A 223 13.39 -5.46 -4.54
N ILE A 224 13.62 -4.21 -4.17
CA ILE A 224 14.66 -3.79 -3.24
C ILE A 224 14.04 -2.86 -2.20
N VAL A 225 14.27 -3.18 -0.93
CA VAL A 225 14.05 -2.29 0.21
C VAL A 225 15.42 -1.90 0.74
N LEU A 226 15.75 -0.60 0.72
CA LEU A 226 17.05 -0.09 1.17
C LEU A 226 17.10 0.16 2.68
N ASP A 227 16.01 0.67 3.26
CA ASP A 227 15.91 1.01 4.67
C ASP A 227 14.43 1.27 5.04
N THR A 228 14.20 1.57 6.33
CA THR A 228 12.89 1.95 6.88
C THR A 228 12.91 3.35 7.51
N SER A 229 13.91 4.18 7.19
CA SER A 229 14.09 5.53 7.72
C SER A 229 13.40 6.54 6.80
N LEU A 230 12.08 6.66 6.94
CA LEU A 230 11.23 7.32 5.94
C LEU A 230 10.96 8.79 6.30
N ALA A 231 11.77 9.72 5.79
CA ALA A 231 11.60 11.15 6.09
C ALA A 231 10.55 11.87 5.21
N ASP A 232 10.08 11.24 4.13
CA ASP A 232 9.15 11.85 3.16
C ASP A 232 7.68 11.46 3.38
N VAL A 233 7.35 10.83 4.51
CA VAL A 233 5.97 10.47 4.89
C VAL A 233 5.57 11.17 6.20
N PRO A 234 4.25 11.33 6.47
CA PRO A 234 3.78 11.89 7.73
C PRO A 234 4.31 11.12 8.94
N GLU A 235 4.45 11.77 10.10
CA GLU A 235 5.13 11.22 11.29
C GLU A 235 4.57 9.86 11.72
N ARG A 236 3.24 9.69 11.70
CA ARG A 236 2.60 8.40 12.01
C ARG A 236 2.99 7.25 11.10
N TYR A 237 3.60 7.48 9.94
CA TYR A 237 4.11 6.42 9.04
C TYR A 237 5.61 6.20 9.15
N GLN A 238 6.31 7.02 9.94
CA GLN A 238 7.73 6.86 10.26
C GLN A 238 7.95 5.86 11.41
N GLU A 239 6.89 5.56 12.19
CA GLU A 239 6.91 4.50 13.20
C GLU A 239 7.34 3.16 12.59
N ALA A 240 8.23 2.43 13.28
CA ALA A 240 8.92 1.26 12.76
C ALA A 240 7.98 0.24 12.06
N GLU A 241 6.90 -0.18 12.73
CA GLU A 241 5.97 -1.18 12.18
C GLU A 241 5.29 -0.69 10.88
N ARG A 242 4.90 0.59 10.84
CA ARG A 242 4.23 1.17 9.68
C ARG A 242 5.20 1.46 8.55
N ALA A 243 6.41 1.93 8.87
CA ALA A 243 7.48 2.14 7.91
C ALA A 243 7.85 0.82 7.22
N GLN A 244 8.10 -0.24 8.00
CA GLN A 244 8.35 -1.59 7.52
C GLN A 244 7.21 -2.09 6.63
N LYS A 245 5.96 -1.96 7.08
CA LYS A 245 4.79 -2.35 6.30
C LYS A 245 4.70 -1.60 4.98
N LEU A 246 4.96 -0.30 4.97
CA LEU A 246 4.90 0.53 3.78
C LEU A 246 5.91 0.07 2.74
N VAL A 247 7.19 0.01 3.09
CA VAL A 247 8.23 -0.40 2.13
C VAL A 247 8.08 -1.84 1.69
N ALA A 248 7.57 -2.74 2.55
CA ALA A 248 7.31 -4.14 2.19
C ALA A 248 6.25 -4.32 1.09
N THR A 249 5.45 -3.27 0.77
CA THR A 249 4.45 -3.30 -0.32
C THR A 249 5.08 -3.69 -1.66
N VAL A 250 6.34 -3.32 -1.94
CA VAL A 250 7.01 -3.69 -3.21
C VAL A 250 7.07 -5.20 -3.45
N ALA A 251 7.03 -6.01 -2.38
CA ALA A 251 7.02 -7.47 -2.47
C ALA A 251 5.73 -8.01 -3.09
N ASP A 252 4.61 -7.29 -3.00
CA ASP A 252 3.31 -7.72 -3.52
C ASP A 252 3.25 -7.69 -5.07
N ALA A 253 4.17 -6.97 -5.74
CA ALA A 253 4.32 -6.99 -7.20
C ALA A 253 5.39 -7.97 -7.70
N VAL A 254 6.18 -8.57 -6.81
CA VAL A 254 7.20 -9.53 -7.24
C VAL A 254 6.55 -10.86 -7.60
N SER A 255 6.93 -11.41 -8.75
CA SER A 255 6.43 -12.71 -9.21
C SER A 255 6.71 -13.80 -8.17
N ARG A 256 5.80 -14.77 -7.96
CA ARG A 256 6.05 -15.90 -7.04
C ARG A 256 7.38 -16.59 -7.36
N GLY A 257 8.20 -16.80 -6.34
CA GLY A 257 9.56 -17.34 -6.49
C GLY A 257 10.61 -16.33 -6.97
N GLY A 258 10.22 -15.09 -7.25
CA GLY A 258 11.11 -13.94 -7.43
C GLY A 258 11.81 -13.57 -6.13
N ILE A 259 12.65 -12.54 -6.18
CA ILE A 259 13.59 -12.23 -5.10
C ILE A 259 13.38 -10.79 -4.62
N VAL A 260 13.27 -10.61 -3.30
CA VAL A 260 13.28 -9.29 -2.67
C VAL A 260 14.58 -9.14 -1.89
N ILE A 261 15.30 -8.06 -2.17
CA ILE A 261 16.52 -7.68 -1.47
C ILE A 261 16.13 -6.77 -0.30
N VAL A 262 16.55 -7.12 0.90
CA VAL A 262 16.19 -6.41 2.13
C VAL A 262 17.42 -6.25 3.05
N PRO A 263 17.43 -5.27 3.96
CA PRO A 263 18.51 -5.13 4.92
C PRO A 263 18.52 -6.29 5.92
N ALA A 264 19.69 -6.61 6.47
CA ALA A 264 19.80 -7.54 7.59
C ALA A 264 19.00 -7.02 8.80
N LYS A 265 18.45 -7.94 9.59
CA LYS A 265 17.63 -7.66 10.79
C LYS A 265 16.25 -7.04 10.56
N GLU A 266 15.86 -6.75 9.32
CA GLU A 266 14.48 -6.35 8.98
C GLU A 266 13.52 -7.56 8.93
N TRP A 267 13.34 -8.21 10.07
CA TRP A 267 12.67 -9.52 10.14
C TRP A 267 11.20 -9.48 9.72
N GLU A 268 10.49 -8.42 10.07
CA GLU A 268 9.09 -8.22 9.69
C GLU A 268 8.94 -8.15 8.16
N ILE A 269 9.88 -7.48 7.48
CA ILE A 269 9.93 -7.40 6.02
C ILE A 269 10.31 -8.77 5.44
N GLN A 270 11.32 -9.42 5.99
CA GLN A 270 11.77 -10.75 5.56
C GLN A 270 10.64 -11.79 5.65
N ASP A 271 9.86 -11.79 6.73
CA ASP A 271 8.75 -12.71 6.95
C ASP A 271 7.59 -12.37 6.00
N ARG A 272 7.24 -11.09 5.81
CA ARG A 272 6.25 -10.66 4.81
C ARG A 272 6.61 -11.10 3.39
N VAL A 273 7.87 -10.93 2.97
CA VAL A 273 8.37 -11.37 1.66
C VAL A 273 8.13 -12.87 1.46
N ARG A 274 8.33 -13.67 2.50
CA ARG A 274 8.14 -15.12 2.43
C ARG A 274 6.68 -15.52 2.41
N GLU A 275 5.82 -14.82 3.15
CA GLU A 275 4.36 -15.03 3.13
C GLU A 275 3.76 -14.82 1.74
N VAL A 276 4.31 -13.89 0.96
CA VAL A 276 3.87 -13.65 -0.43
C VAL A 276 4.47 -14.64 -1.44
N GLY A 277 5.29 -15.59 -0.97
CA GLY A 277 5.91 -16.64 -1.79
C GLY A 277 7.16 -16.18 -2.52
N CYS A 278 7.77 -15.08 -2.10
CA CYS A 278 9.04 -14.59 -2.63
C CYS A 278 10.22 -15.12 -1.80
N ARG A 279 11.41 -15.06 -2.39
CA ARG A 279 12.68 -15.44 -1.76
C ARG A 279 13.37 -14.17 -1.26
N VAL A 280 14.11 -14.29 -0.16
CA VAL A 280 14.81 -13.17 0.45
C VAL A 280 16.29 -13.20 0.03
N ALA A 281 16.84 -12.07 -0.38
CA ALA A 281 18.27 -11.82 -0.40
C ALA A 281 18.58 -10.69 0.58
N ILE A 282 19.69 -10.79 1.31
CA ILE A 282 20.00 -9.88 2.42
C ILE A 282 21.28 -9.10 2.10
N PHE A 283 21.34 -7.83 2.50
CA PHE A 283 22.60 -7.10 2.54
C PHE A 283 22.88 -6.51 3.92
N ALA A 284 24.16 -6.30 4.22
CA ALA A 284 24.61 -5.62 5.41
C ALA A 284 25.90 -4.84 5.12
N VAL A 285 25.92 -3.56 5.49
CA VAL A 285 27.11 -2.69 5.37
C VAL A 285 27.71 -2.44 6.75
N ASP A 286 26.93 -1.85 7.64
CA ASP A 286 27.37 -1.48 9.00
C ASP A 286 26.78 -2.38 10.10
N SER A 287 26.11 -3.47 9.71
CA SER A 287 25.45 -4.40 10.62
C SER A 287 25.97 -5.82 10.47
N ASP A 288 25.86 -6.61 11.54
CA ASP A 288 26.14 -8.05 11.47
C ASP A 288 24.93 -8.80 10.90
N VAL A 289 25.22 -9.88 10.18
CA VAL A 289 24.21 -10.81 9.66
C VAL A 289 24.00 -11.93 10.68
N THR A 290 22.80 -11.99 11.26
CA THR A 290 22.49 -12.93 12.33
C THR A 290 22.27 -14.34 11.79
N ARG A 291 22.23 -15.34 12.69
CA ARG A 291 21.81 -16.71 12.32
C ARG A 291 20.37 -16.76 11.79
N ARG A 292 19.49 -15.85 12.20
CA ARG A 292 18.11 -15.76 11.68
C ARG A 292 18.13 -15.30 10.23
N ASP A 293 18.89 -14.26 9.93
CA ASP A 293 19.08 -13.75 8.56
C ASP A 293 19.61 -14.85 7.64
N LYS A 294 20.73 -15.51 8.01
CA LYS A 294 21.33 -16.58 7.20
C LYS A 294 20.41 -17.78 6.95
N ARG A 295 19.42 -18.02 7.83
CA ARG A 295 18.47 -19.13 7.67
C ARG A 295 17.44 -18.85 6.58
N VAL A 296 17.04 -17.59 6.41
CA VAL A 296 16.00 -17.20 5.44
C VAL A 296 16.59 -16.70 4.13
N ALA A 297 17.80 -16.15 4.16
CA ALA A 297 18.47 -15.59 3.01
C ALA A 297 18.87 -16.66 1.99
N ARG A 298 18.55 -16.43 0.73
CA ARG A 298 19.07 -17.17 -0.41
C ARG A 298 20.53 -16.81 -0.68
N SER A 299 20.86 -15.53 -0.55
CA SER A 299 22.17 -14.93 -0.71
C SER A 299 22.30 -13.76 0.28
N VAL A 300 23.52 -13.49 0.71
CA VAL A 300 23.86 -12.42 1.64
C VAL A 300 25.00 -11.60 1.06
N ALA A 301 24.86 -10.29 0.94
CA ALA A 301 25.95 -9.38 0.59
C ALA A 301 26.49 -8.65 1.82
N LEU A 302 27.81 -8.55 1.92
CA LEU A 302 28.57 -8.01 3.04
C LEU A 302 29.67 -7.08 2.52
N VAL A 303 30.22 -6.25 3.41
CA VAL A 303 31.50 -5.57 3.18
C VAL A 303 32.56 -6.14 4.12
N GLU A 304 33.69 -6.59 3.56
CA GLU A 304 34.86 -7.05 4.31
C GLU A 304 36.08 -6.19 3.93
N GLY A 305 36.45 -5.25 4.80
CA GLY A 305 37.45 -4.22 4.47
C GLY A 305 36.90 -3.29 3.39
N ASP A 306 37.51 -3.31 2.20
CA ASP A 306 37.06 -2.60 1.01
C ASP A 306 36.35 -3.52 0.00
N ARG A 307 36.14 -4.79 0.32
CA ARG A 307 35.61 -5.79 -0.64
C ARG A 307 34.14 -6.04 -0.43
N ILE A 308 33.40 -6.15 -1.53
CA ILE A 308 32.01 -6.58 -1.53
C ILE A 308 31.98 -8.10 -1.70
N ILE A 309 31.47 -8.79 -0.70
CA ILE A 309 31.41 -10.26 -0.64
C ILE A 309 29.96 -10.70 -0.72
N ILE A 310 29.65 -11.66 -1.61
CA ILE A 310 28.36 -12.34 -1.64
C ILE A 310 28.52 -13.78 -1.14
N GLU A 311 27.85 -14.11 -0.04
CA GLU A 311 27.71 -15.47 0.47
C GLU A 311 26.46 -16.14 -0.09
N LYS A 312 26.60 -17.35 -0.63
CA LYS A 312 25.49 -18.20 -1.06
C LYS A 312 25.83 -19.67 -0.89
N ARG A 313 24.92 -20.42 -0.25
CA ARG A 313 25.07 -21.88 -0.02
C ARG A 313 26.46 -22.24 0.58
N GLY A 314 26.94 -21.43 1.52
CA GLY A 314 28.23 -21.61 2.18
C GLY A 314 29.46 -21.27 1.32
N ARG A 315 29.29 -20.71 0.13
CA ARG A 315 30.38 -20.17 -0.70
C ARG A 315 30.37 -18.65 -0.64
N ALA A 316 31.50 -18.06 -0.31
CA ALA A 316 31.74 -16.62 -0.43
C ALA A 316 32.38 -16.32 -1.79
N THR A 317 31.97 -15.24 -2.43
CA THR A 317 32.54 -14.76 -3.69
C THR A 317 32.74 -13.26 -3.60
N GLU A 318 33.97 -12.81 -3.86
CA GLU A 318 34.27 -11.40 -4.03
C GLU A 318 33.70 -10.94 -5.38
N VAL A 319 32.83 -9.93 -5.35
CA VAL A 319 32.14 -9.43 -6.55
C VAL A 319 32.58 -8.03 -6.95
N GLY A 320 33.39 -7.37 -6.12
CA GLY A 320 33.93 -6.05 -6.39
C GLY A 320 34.59 -5.44 -5.16
N VAL A 321 35.06 -4.20 -5.35
CA VAL A 321 35.66 -3.36 -4.32
C VAL A 321 34.80 -2.11 -4.19
N VAL A 322 34.58 -1.65 -2.96
CA VAL A 322 33.89 -0.40 -2.63
C VAL A 322 34.70 0.78 -3.15
N LYS A 323 34.05 1.66 -3.90
CA LYS A 323 34.64 2.87 -4.47
C LYS A 323 34.07 4.11 -3.78
N ASP A 324 34.84 5.20 -3.77
CA ASP A 324 34.41 6.47 -3.16
C ASP A 324 33.36 7.24 -4.01
N GLU A 325 33.06 6.75 -5.21
CA GLU A 325 32.24 7.42 -6.22
C GLU A 325 30.72 7.33 -5.93
N ALA A 326 30.31 6.43 -5.04
CA ALA A 326 28.91 6.17 -4.71
C ALA A 326 28.73 5.70 -3.25
N PRO A 327 27.55 5.84 -2.65
CA PRO A 327 27.26 5.29 -1.32
C PRO A 327 27.55 3.79 -1.24
N VAL A 328 28.13 3.33 -0.13
CA VAL A 328 28.50 1.92 0.07
C VAL A 328 27.27 1.00 -0.03
N VAL A 329 26.14 1.41 0.57
CA VAL A 329 24.87 0.68 0.49
C VAL A 329 24.44 0.48 -0.96
N ALA A 330 24.48 1.53 -1.79
CA ALA A 330 24.10 1.44 -3.20
C ALA A 330 24.97 0.44 -3.98
N GLN A 331 26.29 0.44 -3.73
CA GLN A 331 27.22 -0.50 -4.38
C GLN A 331 26.98 -1.95 -3.96
N VAL A 332 26.81 -2.20 -2.66
CA VAL A 332 26.55 -3.56 -2.13
C VAL A 332 25.22 -4.10 -2.64
N VAL A 333 24.17 -3.27 -2.60
CA VAL A 333 22.83 -3.65 -3.07
C VAL A 333 22.82 -3.82 -4.60
N GLY A 334 23.49 -2.94 -5.34
CA GLY A 334 23.63 -3.05 -6.80
C GLY A 334 24.33 -4.34 -7.22
N ALA A 335 25.42 -4.70 -6.55
CA ALA A 335 26.13 -5.95 -6.78
C ALA A 335 25.26 -7.17 -6.44
N LEU A 336 24.52 -7.14 -5.33
CA LEU A 336 23.60 -8.21 -4.95
C LEU A 336 22.42 -8.35 -5.93
N ALA A 337 21.88 -7.24 -6.42
CA ALA A 337 20.84 -7.22 -7.44
C ALA A 337 21.35 -7.83 -8.75
N ALA A 338 22.53 -7.43 -9.23
CA ALA A 338 23.14 -8.00 -10.42
C ALA A 338 23.40 -9.50 -10.29
N PHE A 339 23.94 -9.94 -9.15
CA PHE A 339 24.16 -11.35 -8.85
C PHE A 339 22.83 -12.15 -8.90
N THR A 340 21.79 -11.59 -8.29
CA THR A 340 20.46 -12.19 -8.21
C THR A 340 19.77 -12.27 -9.57
N LEU A 341 19.85 -11.22 -10.38
CA LEU A 341 19.26 -11.16 -11.72
C LEU A 341 19.92 -12.15 -12.67
N ASN A 342 21.25 -12.27 -12.62
CA ASN A 342 21.98 -13.28 -13.38
C ASN A 342 21.50 -14.70 -13.07
N GLU A 343 21.17 -15.00 -11.81
CA GLU A 343 20.58 -16.31 -11.47
C GLU A 343 19.21 -16.53 -12.07
N LEU A 344 18.37 -15.50 -12.09
CA LEU A 344 17.00 -15.59 -12.62
C LEU A 344 17.02 -15.79 -14.14
N GLN A 345 17.97 -15.16 -14.84
CA GLN A 345 18.17 -15.30 -16.28
C GLN A 345 18.84 -16.63 -16.69
N GLN A 346 19.48 -17.33 -15.75
CA GLN A 346 20.09 -18.65 -15.97
C GLN A 346 19.22 -19.75 -15.32
N PRO A 347 18.09 -20.17 -15.91
CA PRO A 347 17.38 -21.32 -15.40
C PRO A 347 18.23 -22.57 -15.59
N ALA A 348 18.59 -23.21 -14.47
CA ALA A 348 19.26 -24.50 -14.31
C ALA A 348 19.56 -25.27 -15.61
N ALA A 349 20.78 -25.13 -16.14
CA ALA A 349 21.38 -26.04 -17.11
C ALA A 349 21.69 -27.45 -16.52
N ALA A 350 20.96 -27.89 -15.50
CA ALA A 350 21.27 -29.09 -14.71
C ALA A 350 20.09 -30.10 -14.64
N GLY A 351 19.24 -30.15 -15.67
CA GLY A 351 18.02 -30.98 -15.66
C GLY A 351 17.70 -31.76 -16.94
N ARG A 352 18.62 -31.88 -17.90
CA ARG A 352 18.45 -32.76 -19.08
C ARG A 352 19.77 -33.44 -19.45
N ASN A 353 20.09 -34.51 -18.74
CA ASN A 353 20.96 -35.58 -19.19
C ASN A 353 20.37 -36.90 -18.67
N ILE A 354 19.20 -37.26 -19.18
CA ILE A 354 18.72 -38.65 -19.19
C ILE A 354 18.13 -38.86 -20.57
N GLU A 355 19.00 -39.18 -21.53
CA GLU A 355 18.68 -39.99 -22.72
C GLU A 355 20.00 -40.38 -23.41
N GLN A 356 20.78 -41.18 -22.69
CA GLN A 356 21.74 -42.14 -23.26
C GLN A 356 21.66 -43.41 -22.43
N ALA A 357 20.57 -44.16 -22.62
CA ALA A 357 20.46 -45.59 -22.37
C ALA A 357 19.03 -46.01 -22.75
N LEU A 358 18.84 -46.41 -24.02
CA LEU A 358 18.16 -47.63 -24.45
C LEU A 358 18.23 -47.75 -25.98
#